data_AF-A0A3D1M1F8-F1
#
_entry.id   AF-A0A3D1M1F8-F1
#
_cell.length_a   1.000
_cell.length_b   1.000
_cell.length_c   1.000
_cell.angle_alpha   90.00
_cell.angle_beta   90.00
_cell.angle_gamma   90.00
#
_symmetry.space_group_name_H-M   'P 1'
#
loop_
_entity.id
_entity.type
_entity.pdbx_description
1 polymer ?
#
loop_
_entity_poly.entity_id
_entity_poly.type
_entity_poly.pdbx_seq_one_letter_code
_entity_poly.pdbx_strand_id
1 'polypeptide(L)' 'MSIVAKKNWTYSVYDSGDGYIISIPFGHSFVDFSRAFKLDLDSMEEDYLTKKAEEIKNNYESYKQFEVTES' A
#
# COMPACT_ATOMS: atom_id res chain seq x y z
N MET A 1 3.65 2.27 -14.93
CA MET A 1 2.98 1.66 -13.76
C MET A 1 1.60 1.21 -14.17
N SER A 2 1.27 -0.07 -13.99
CA SER A 2 -0.06 -0.64 -14.21
C SER A 2 -0.63 -1.13 -12.89
N ILE A 3 -1.95 -0.99 -12.69
CA ILE A 3 -2.63 -1.56 -11.53
C ILE A 3 -2.71 -3.08 -11.73
N VAL A 4 -2.20 -3.83 -10.76
CA VAL A 4 -2.20 -5.31 -10.78
C VAL A 4 -3.19 -5.92 -9.79
N ALA A 5 -3.51 -5.20 -8.71
CA ALA A 5 -4.55 -5.59 -7.76
C ALA A 5 -5.18 -4.35 -7.12
N LYS A 6 -6.48 -4.42 -6.79
CA LYS A 6 -7.19 -3.32 -6.16
C LYS A 6 -8.36 -3.83 -5.32
N LYS A 7 -8.48 -3.27 -4.12
CA LYS A 7 -9.66 -3.41 -3.27
C LYS A 7 -10.08 -2.02 -2.81
N ASN A 8 -11.29 -1.61 -3.22
CA ASN A 8 -11.80 -0.27 -2.94
C ASN A 8 -11.73 0.02 -1.44
N TRP A 9 -11.23 1.21 -1.08
CA TRP A 9 -11.06 1.68 0.30
C TRP A 9 -10.06 0.88 1.16
N THR A 10 -9.33 -0.08 0.58
CA THR A 10 -8.33 -0.87 1.31
C THR A 10 -6.93 -0.71 0.73
N TYR A 11 -6.75 -0.94 -0.57
CA TYR A 11 -5.45 -0.78 -1.23
C TYR A 11 -5.56 -0.66 -2.75
N SER A 12 -4.50 -0.18 -3.39
CA SER A 12 -4.24 -0.33 -4.83
C SER A 12 -2.77 -0.71 -5.01
N VAL A 13 -2.50 -1.81 -5.71
CA VAL A 13 -1.15 -2.31 -6.00
C VAL A 13 -0.79 -1.99 -7.43
N TYR A 14 0.39 -1.42 -7.61
CA TYR A 14 0.97 -1.08 -8.90
C TYR A 14 2.25 -1.87 -9.11
N ASP A 15 2.47 -2.32 -10.33
CA ASP A 15 3.77 -2.84 -10.78
C ASP A 15 4.65 -1.66 -11.26
N SER A 16 5.82 -1.49 -10.63
CA SER A 16 6.82 -0.49 -10.99
C SER A 16 7.95 -1.03 -11.88
N GLY A 17 7.95 -2.34 -12.19
CA GLY A 17 8.97 -3.04 -12.97
C GLY A 17 10.17 -3.52 -12.13
N ASP A 18 10.43 -2.89 -10.99
CA ASP A 18 11.49 -3.22 -10.03
C ASP A 18 10.94 -3.61 -8.65
N GLY A 19 9.65 -3.93 -8.58
CA GLY A 19 8.92 -4.29 -7.37
C GLY A 19 7.46 -3.83 -7.46
N TYR A 20 6.80 -3.78 -6.29
CA TYR A 20 5.42 -3.35 -6.20
C TYR A 20 5.29 -2.10 -5.34
N ILE A 21 4.34 -1.25 -5.73
CA ILE A 21 3.91 -0.11 -4.94
C ILE A 21 2.50 -0.40 -4.44
N ILE A 22 2.31 -0.43 -3.12
CA ILE A 22 0.99 -0.54 -2.50
C ILE A 22 0.56 0.82 -1.96
N SER A 23 -0.53 1.36 -2.49
CA SER A 23 -1.17 2.60 -2.04
C SER A 23 -2.33 2.26 -1.11
N ILE A 24 -2.31 2.82 0.10
CA ILE A 24 -3.24 2.49 1.17
C ILE A 24 -3.91 3.79 1.65
N PRO A 25 -5.25 3.87 1.67
CA PRO A 25 -5.98 4.99 2.26
C PRO A 25 -5.94 4.91 3.79
N PHE A 26 -5.60 6.02 4.44
CA PHE A 26 -5.62 6.20 5.89
C PHE A 26 -6.81 7.10 6.25
N GLY A 27 -7.77 6.56 7.01
CA GLY A 27 -9.08 7.18 7.27
C GLY A 27 -9.25 7.70 8.70
N HIS A 28 -8.29 8.46 9.24
CA HIS A 28 -8.36 8.96 10.62
C HIS A 28 -8.56 10.48 10.75
N SER A 29 -8.80 11.20 9.65
CA SER A 29 -8.96 12.66 9.68
C SER A 29 -10.13 13.13 8.81
N PHE A 30 -10.54 14.39 8.94
CA PHE A 30 -11.55 15.04 8.09
C PHE A 30 -11.21 15.04 6.59
N VAL A 31 -10.00 14.61 6.23
CA VAL A 31 -9.51 14.47 4.86
C VAL A 31 -9.04 13.03 4.65
N ASP A 32 -9.55 12.39 3.60
CA ASP A 32 -9.02 11.13 3.11
C ASP A 32 -7.64 11.37 2.47
N PHE A 33 -6.61 10.69 2.99
CA PHE A 33 -5.29 10.68 2.35
C PHE A 33 -4.82 9.26 2.15
N SER A 34 -4.03 9.05 1.10
CA SER A 34 -3.39 7.76 0.82
C SER A 34 -1.88 7.88 0.95
N ARG A 35 -1.24 6.84 1.47
CA ARG A 35 0.22 6.70 1.47
C ARG A 35 0.60 5.50 0.62
N ALA A 36 1.68 5.64 -0.15
CA ALA A 36 2.19 4.61 -1.04
C ALA A 36 3.50 4.05 -0.50
N PHE A 37 3.68 2.73 -0.56
CA PHE A 37 4.85 2.04 -0.03
C PHE A 37 5.43 1.14 -1.12
N LYS A 38 6.74 1.19 -1.32
CA LYS A 38 7.44 0.28 -2.23
C LYS A 38 7.91 -0.95 -1.46
N LEU A 39 7.34 -2.10 -1.75
CA LEU A 39 7.56 -3.34 -1.02
C LEU A 39 7.72 -4.51 -1.99
N ASP A 40 8.46 -5.52 -1.55
CA ASP A 40 8.37 -6.84 -2.17
C ASP A 40 7.12 -7.53 -1.61
N LEU A 41 6.29 -8.07 -2.50
CA LEU A 41 5.00 -8.68 -2.14
C LEU A 41 5.07 -10.16 -2.52
N ASP A 42 4.92 -11.02 -1.52
CA ASP A 42 5.07 -12.46 -1.69
C ASP A 42 3.90 -13.09 -2.49
N SER A 43 2.77 -12.39 -2.56
CA SER A 43 1.55 -12.85 -3.23
C SER A 43 0.70 -11.68 -3.71
N MET A 44 -0.04 -11.91 -4.79
CA MET A 44 -1.07 -10.99 -5.31
C MET A 44 -2.50 -11.42 -4.93
N GLU A 45 -2.66 -12.43 -4.08
CA GLU A 45 -3.97 -12.86 -3.60
C GLU A 45 -4.62 -11.82 -2.69
N GLU A 46 -5.94 -11.67 -2.81
CA GLU A 46 -6.69 -10.63 -2.10
C GLU A 46 -6.52 -10.71 -0.57
N ASP A 47 -6.53 -11.92 -0.01
CA ASP A 47 -6.41 -12.16 1.44
C ASP A 47 -5.04 -11.72 1.97
N TYR A 48 -3.97 -12.02 1.24
CA TYR A 48 -2.62 -11.59 1.58
C TYR A 48 -2.51 -10.06 1.53
N LEU A 49 -2.95 -9.45 0.43
CA LEU A 49 -2.87 -8.00 0.23
C LEU A 49 -3.72 -7.23 1.25
N THR A 50 -4.89 -7.77 1.61
CA THR A 50 -5.74 -7.19 2.66
C THR A 50 -5.02 -7.20 4.01
N LYS A 51 -4.48 -8.36 4.42
CA LYS A 51 -3.71 -8.47 5.67
C LYS A 51 -2.48 -7.57 5.66
N LYS A 52 -1.77 -7.48 4.55
CA LYS A 52 -0.59 -6.61 4.40
C LYS A 52 -0.95 -5.14 4.55
N ALA A 53 -2.05 -4.70 3.92
CA ALA A 53 -2.51 -3.33 4.03
C ALA A 53 -2.91 -2.96 5.47
N GLU A 54 -3.59 -3.86 6.19
CA GLU A 54 -3.91 -3.69 7.61
C GLU A 54 -2.66 -3.68 8.49
N GLU A 55 -1.71 -4.57 8.22
CA GLU A 55 -0.43 -4.62 8.93
C GLU A 55 0.33 -3.30 8.81
N ILE A 56 0.40 -2.72 7.61
CA ILE A 56 1.05 -1.43 7.36
C ILE A 56 0.33 -0.31 8.09
N LYS A 57 -1.01 -0.29 8.10
CA LYS A 57 -1.78 0.71 8.86
C LYS A 57 -1.48 0.64 10.36
N ASN A 58 -1.48 -0.56 10.91
CA ASN A 58 -1.30 -0.79 12.35
C ASN A 58 0.16 -0.58 12.81
N ASN A 59 1.12 -0.72 11.90
CA ASN A 59 2.56 -0.62 12.19
C ASN A 59 3.25 0.47 11.35
N TYR A 60 2.55 1.57 11.07
CA TYR A 60 2.97 2.60 10.12
C TYR A 60 4.43 3.06 10.30
N GLU A 61 4.86 3.33 11.54
CA GLU A 61 6.24 3.80 11.80
C GLU A 61 7.32 2.81 11.34
N SER A 62 7.05 1.50 11.40
CA SER A 62 7.98 0.47 10.89
C SER A 62 8.08 0.47 9.37
N TYR A 63 7.01 0.91 8.69
CA TYR A 63 6.89 0.92 7.23
C TYR A 63 7.22 2.26 6.58
N LYS A 64 7.32 3.33 7.38
CA LYS A 64 7.59 4.71 6.91
C LYS A 64 8.85 4.85 6.07
N GLN A 65 9.88 4.04 6.31
CA GLN A 65 11.11 4.02 5.52
C GLN A 65 10.91 3.53 4.07
N PHE A 66 9.84 2.78 3.81
CA PHE A 66 9.48 2.28 2.49
C PHE A 66 8.45 3.17 1.80
N GLU A 67 8.03 4.27 2.44
CA GLU A 67 7.06 5.20 1.88
C GLU A 67 7.65 5.93 0.67
N VAL A 68 6.88 5.93 -0.42
CA VAL A 68 7.19 6.72 -1.61
C VAL A 68 6.82 8.17 -1.28
N THR A 69 7.84 8.97 -0.98
CA THR A 69 7.70 10.42 -0.78
C THR A 69 8.05 11.13 -2.09
N GLU A 70 7.22 12.11 -2.48
CA GLU A 70 7.63 13.02 -3.55
C GLU A 70 8.85 13.81 -3.08
N SER A 71 9.89 13.82 -3.92
CA SER A 71 11.16 14.51 -3.68
C SER A 71 11.03 16.01 -3.88
#